data_AF-A0A134A665-F1
#
_entry.id   AF-A0A134A665-F1
#
_cell.length_a   1.000
_cell.length_b   1.000
_cell.length_c   1.000
_cell.angle_alpha   90.00
_cell.angle_beta   90.00
_cell.angle_gamma   90.00
#
_symmetry.space_group_name_H-M   'P 1'
#
loop_
_entity.id
_entity.type
_entity.pdbx_description
1 polymer ?
#
loop_
_entity_poly.entity_id
_entity_poly.type
_entity_poly.pdbx_seq_one_letter_code
_entity_poly.pdbx_strand_id
1 'polypeptide(L)'
;MKKSIAIFSSIIVALIICTTAYYFMFGSGKDKKVKEEYQKYVDMINISHDFEAGAKGLETLTTDVAQKVIPTIKTDIKVAKEVRNTSISLNDKKIDEAKDSLDRAKKLDTNSNFSAAINWLNADIENYKRAEEEIKNIKLDVNFNKDLSQILEKYKFNNNSLKQLLSDVGNKLYEKAQEAAQKAKELAEKAREFERKKKRSDVELGGPNPALLNDSNSLPADAQGIGGATSEEGARKMSSDLVNRYKGYLLKKYNGESIEWSVNGKSFKLIKEDGSKITFTTQPQLYKKVGNRLVSGVNLNSEEGSEFLYNT
;
A
#
# COMPACT_ATOMS: atom_id res chain seq x y z
N MET A 1 -8.86 35.02 26.87
CA MET A 1 -10.22 34.44 26.79
C MET A 1 -10.27 32.97 27.25
N LYS A 2 -9.90 32.65 28.50
CA LYS A 2 -9.98 31.27 29.03
C LYS A 2 -10.68 31.15 30.40
N LYS A 3 -11.02 32.26 31.05
CA LYS A 3 -11.66 32.26 32.38
C LYS A 3 -13.20 32.35 32.34
N SER A 4 -13.79 32.72 31.20
CA SER A 4 -15.24 32.98 31.10
C SER A 4 -16.08 31.72 30.83
N ILE A 5 -15.54 30.70 30.16
CA ILE A 5 -16.29 29.48 29.81
C ILE A 5 -16.56 28.58 31.05
N ALA A 6 -15.64 28.58 32.03
CA ALA A 6 -15.80 27.78 33.24
C ALA A 6 -16.95 28.28 34.16
N ILE A 7 -17.20 29.60 34.18
CA ILE A 7 -18.19 30.22 35.07
C ILE A 7 -19.62 30.00 34.56
N PHE A 8 -19.85 30.08 33.24
CA PHE A 8 -21.17 29.81 32.65
C PHE A 8 -21.56 28.32 32.71
N SER A 9 -20.59 27.41 32.57
CA SER A 9 -20.82 25.96 32.73
C SER A 9 -21.23 25.59 34.16
N SER A 10 -20.61 26.20 35.18
CA SER A 10 -20.91 25.95 36.59
C SER A 10 -22.31 26.43 37.02
N ILE A 11 -22.77 27.58 36.51
CA ILE A 11 -24.06 28.18 36.89
C ILE A 11 -25.23 27.41 36.25
N ILE A 12 -25.07 26.90 35.02
CA ILE A 12 -26.08 26.06 34.35
C ILE A 12 -26.27 24.74 35.09
N VAL A 13 -25.17 24.10 35.52
CA VAL A 13 -25.22 22.85 36.30
C VAL A 13 -25.85 23.07 37.67
N ALA A 14 -25.53 24.18 38.35
CA ALA A 14 -26.13 24.52 39.66
C ALA A 14 -27.64 24.82 39.58
N LEU A 15 -28.10 25.51 38.52
CA LEU A 15 -29.52 25.79 38.31
C LEU A 15 -30.33 24.51 38.02
N ILE A 16 -29.78 23.58 37.24
CA ILE A 16 -30.41 22.28 36.96
C ILE A 16 -30.57 21.46 38.25
N ILE A 17 -29.55 21.44 39.13
CA ILE A 17 -29.57 20.73 40.42
C ILE A 17 -30.57 21.37 41.41
N CYS A 18 -30.69 22.70 41.44
CA CYS A 18 -31.65 23.38 42.32
C CYS A 18 -33.11 23.18 41.86
N THR A 19 -33.36 23.13 40.54
CA THR A 19 -34.71 22.84 40.02
C THR A 19 -35.16 21.41 40.27
N THR A 20 -34.26 20.43 40.19
CA THR A 20 -34.58 19.01 40.45
C THR A 20 -34.88 18.77 41.93
N ALA A 21 -34.15 19.42 42.85
CA ALA A 21 -34.39 19.30 44.28
C ALA A 21 -35.74 19.90 44.73
N TYR A 22 -36.13 21.07 44.18
CA TYR A 22 -37.38 21.74 44.54
C TYR A 22 -38.63 21.02 43.99
N TYR A 23 -38.52 20.42 42.79
CA TYR A 23 -39.63 19.68 42.17
C TYR A 23 -39.89 18.29 42.78
N PHE A 24 -38.93 17.73 43.51
CA PHE A 24 -39.02 16.40 44.16
C PHE A 24 -39.82 16.41 45.47
N MET A 25 -39.95 17.58 46.12
CA MET A 25 -40.51 17.70 47.48
C MET A 25 -42.05 17.83 47.55
N PHE A 26 -42.76 18.34 46.53
CA PHE A 26 -44.17 18.75 46.67
C PHE A 26 -45.16 18.22 45.61
N GLY A 27 -45.42 16.90 45.57
CA GLY A 27 -46.62 16.40 44.89
C GLY A 27 -46.71 14.89 44.79
N SER A 28 -47.92 14.35 44.97
CA SER A 28 -48.32 12.93 44.85
C SER A 28 -48.19 12.33 43.43
N GLY A 29 -47.21 12.81 42.65
CA GLY A 29 -46.93 12.49 41.25
C GLY A 29 -45.44 12.19 40.99
N LYS A 30 -44.76 11.54 41.95
CA LYS A 30 -43.33 11.20 41.88
C LYS A 30 -43.00 10.17 40.78
N ASP A 31 -43.83 9.15 40.61
CA ASP A 31 -43.61 8.09 39.61
C ASP A 31 -43.72 8.62 38.17
N LYS A 32 -44.68 9.50 37.90
CA LYS A 32 -44.86 10.14 36.59
C LYS A 32 -43.66 11.03 36.25
N LYS A 33 -43.19 11.83 37.20
CA LYS A 33 -42.01 12.70 37.03
C LYS A 33 -40.74 11.90 36.73
N VAL A 34 -40.53 10.78 37.40
CA VAL A 34 -39.36 9.90 37.15
C VAL A 34 -39.39 9.32 35.72
N LYS A 35 -40.57 8.92 35.21
CA LYS A 35 -40.72 8.45 33.83
C LYS A 35 -40.46 9.55 32.80
N GLU A 36 -40.91 10.78 33.07
CA GLU A 36 -40.66 11.93 32.20
C GLU A 36 -39.16 12.29 32.15
N GLU A 37 -38.47 12.30 33.29
CA GLU A 37 -37.01 12.52 33.33
C GLU A 37 -36.24 11.41 32.64
N TYR A 38 -36.64 10.15 32.82
CA TYR A 38 -36.08 9.03 32.09
C TYR A 38 -36.21 9.20 30.58
N GLN A 39 -37.43 9.48 30.10
CA GLN A 39 -37.69 9.63 28.67
C GLN A 39 -36.90 10.79 28.09
N LYS A 40 -36.79 11.92 28.82
CA LYS A 40 -35.95 13.06 28.42
C LYS A 40 -34.51 12.61 28.12
N TYR A 41 -33.89 11.81 28.98
CA TYR A 41 -32.51 11.37 28.77
C TYR A 41 -32.37 10.32 27.66
N VAL A 42 -33.37 9.44 27.50
CA VAL A 42 -33.45 8.51 26.37
C VAL A 42 -33.57 9.28 25.05
N ASP A 43 -34.41 10.32 24.98
CA ASP A 43 -34.58 11.16 23.79
C ASP A 43 -33.32 11.97 23.48
N MET A 44 -32.60 12.44 24.50
CA MET A 44 -31.28 13.07 24.31
C MET A 44 -30.30 12.12 23.60
N ILE A 45 -30.32 10.83 23.93
CA ILE A 45 -29.47 9.81 23.28
C ILE A 45 -29.99 9.48 21.87
N ASN A 46 -31.27 9.18 21.72
CA ASN A 46 -31.84 8.65 20.48
C ASN A 46 -32.10 9.69 19.38
N ILE A 47 -32.43 10.91 19.77
CA ILE A 47 -32.89 11.95 18.84
C ILE A 47 -31.81 13.02 18.71
N SER A 48 -31.34 13.52 19.85
CA SER A 48 -30.36 14.61 19.86
C SER A 48 -28.92 14.12 19.71
N HIS A 49 -28.68 12.82 19.89
CA HIS A 49 -27.35 12.20 19.90
C HIS A 49 -26.38 12.84 20.91
N ASP A 50 -26.92 13.42 22.00
CA ASP A 50 -26.14 13.89 23.15
C ASP A 50 -25.90 12.72 24.11
N PHE A 51 -24.96 11.86 23.72
CA PHE A 51 -24.64 10.64 24.44
C PHE A 51 -24.00 10.91 25.82
N GLU A 52 -23.30 12.03 25.97
CA GLU A 52 -22.64 12.42 27.22
C GLU A 52 -23.68 12.82 28.28
N ALA A 53 -24.51 13.82 27.95
CA ALA A 53 -25.47 14.34 28.91
C ALA A 53 -26.63 13.36 29.15
N GLY A 54 -27.06 12.63 28.11
CA GLY A 54 -28.07 11.59 28.27
C GLY A 54 -27.62 10.44 29.17
N ALA A 55 -26.40 9.92 28.99
CA ALA A 55 -25.87 8.85 29.86
C ALA A 55 -25.69 9.33 31.30
N LYS A 56 -25.10 10.52 31.51
CA LYS A 56 -24.98 11.11 32.85
C LYS A 56 -26.33 11.36 33.51
N GLY A 57 -27.32 11.81 32.74
CA GLY A 57 -28.68 12.00 33.22
C GLY A 57 -29.30 10.71 33.73
N LEU A 58 -29.20 9.62 32.95
CA LEU A 58 -29.69 8.30 33.38
C LEU A 58 -28.97 7.79 34.62
N GLU A 59 -27.66 8.04 34.78
CA GLU A 59 -26.91 7.66 35.99
C GLU A 59 -27.46 8.33 37.27
N THR A 60 -28.08 9.50 37.15
CA THR A 60 -28.71 10.15 38.32
C THR A 60 -30.02 9.47 38.75
N LEU A 61 -30.64 8.66 37.88
CA LEU A 61 -31.90 7.96 38.14
C LEU A 61 -31.68 6.58 38.79
N THR A 62 -30.84 6.52 39.84
CA THR A 62 -30.48 5.26 40.52
C THR A 62 -31.23 5.00 41.83
N THR A 63 -32.18 5.88 42.19
CA THR A 63 -32.97 5.77 43.42
C THR A 63 -33.88 4.53 43.44
N ASP A 64 -34.28 4.08 44.63
CA ASP A 64 -35.19 2.93 44.79
C ASP A 64 -36.55 3.17 44.09
N VAL A 65 -37.02 4.42 44.09
CA VAL A 65 -38.23 4.82 43.36
C VAL A 65 -38.03 4.64 41.85
N ALA A 66 -36.88 5.07 41.31
CA ALA A 66 -36.59 4.90 39.88
C ALA A 66 -36.48 3.42 39.49
N GLN A 67 -35.83 2.58 40.31
CA GLN A 67 -35.74 1.14 40.06
C GLN A 67 -37.11 0.46 40.13
N LYS A 68 -38.00 0.90 41.02
CA LYS A 68 -39.37 0.38 41.11
C LYS A 68 -40.20 0.75 39.88
N VAL A 69 -40.09 2.00 39.43
CA VAL A 69 -40.93 2.56 38.36
C VAL A 69 -40.39 2.21 36.96
N ILE A 70 -39.08 2.00 36.84
CA ILE A 70 -38.35 1.63 35.63
C ILE A 70 -37.43 0.44 36.00
N PRO A 71 -37.94 -0.79 36.00
CA PRO A 71 -37.17 -1.97 36.41
C PRO A 71 -35.89 -2.20 35.58
N THR A 72 -35.85 -1.67 34.37
CA THR A 72 -34.76 -1.83 33.41
C THR A 72 -33.66 -0.79 33.56
N ILE A 73 -33.83 0.22 34.42
CA ILE A 73 -32.98 1.42 34.49
C ILE A 73 -31.49 1.10 34.65
N LYS A 74 -31.14 0.06 35.44
CA LYS A 74 -29.74 -0.36 35.60
C LYS A 74 -29.13 -0.89 34.31
N THR A 75 -29.90 -1.61 33.51
CA THR A 75 -29.47 -2.10 32.19
C THR A 75 -29.45 -0.96 31.19
N ASP A 76 -30.46 -0.10 31.20
CA ASP A 76 -30.54 1.08 30.31
C ASP A 76 -29.35 2.03 30.52
N ILE A 77 -28.92 2.26 31.78
CA ILE A 77 -27.68 3.01 32.09
C ILE A 77 -26.46 2.34 31.47
N LYS A 78 -26.35 1.01 31.52
CA LYS A 78 -25.22 0.29 30.90
C LYS A 78 -25.23 0.42 29.38
N VAL A 79 -26.41 0.31 28.75
CA VAL A 79 -26.56 0.53 27.30
C VAL A 79 -26.12 1.95 26.94
N ALA A 80 -26.62 2.96 27.64
CA ALA A 80 -26.27 4.36 27.42
C ALA A 80 -24.76 4.62 27.56
N LYS A 81 -24.10 3.99 28.53
CA LYS A 81 -22.63 4.03 28.68
C LYS A 81 -21.90 3.44 27.47
N GLU A 82 -22.33 2.30 26.97
CA GLU A 82 -21.70 1.66 25.80
C GLU A 82 -21.95 2.45 24.51
N VAL A 83 -23.14 3.03 24.34
CA VAL A 83 -23.47 3.96 23.24
C VAL A 83 -22.56 5.21 23.29
N ARG A 84 -22.39 5.79 24.48
CA ARG A 84 -21.46 6.91 24.71
C ARG A 84 -20.01 6.53 24.40
N ASN A 85 -19.55 5.39 24.90
CA ASN A 85 -18.19 4.92 24.67
C ASN A 85 -17.93 4.68 23.19
N THR A 86 -18.91 4.14 22.45
CA THR A 86 -18.85 4.00 20.99
C THR A 86 -18.60 5.36 20.32
N SER A 87 -19.38 6.38 20.67
CA SER A 87 -19.21 7.73 20.12
C SER A 87 -17.83 8.33 20.39
N ILE A 88 -17.32 8.16 21.62
CA ILE A 88 -15.97 8.59 22.01
C ILE A 88 -14.91 7.87 21.17
N SER A 89 -14.96 6.54 21.09
CA SER A 89 -14.01 5.75 20.30
C SER A 89 -14.04 6.14 18.81
N LEU A 90 -15.20 6.46 18.23
CA LEU A 90 -15.28 6.97 16.86
C LEU A 90 -14.61 8.34 16.71
N ASN A 91 -14.80 9.25 17.66
CA ASN A 91 -14.10 10.55 17.67
C ASN A 91 -12.58 10.37 17.79
N ASP A 92 -12.15 9.40 18.59
CA ASP A 92 -10.74 9.04 18.78
C ASP A 92 -10.20 8.18 17.63
N LYS A 93 -10.98 7.95 16.57
CA LYS A 93 -10.61 7.18 15.37
C LYS A 93 -10.29 5.71 15.65
N LYS A 94 -10.85 5.14 16.70
CA LYS A 94 -10.64 3.76 17.16
C LYS A 94 -11.83 2.87 16.77
N ILE A 95 -11.84 2.43 15.51
CA ILE A 95 -12.97 1.73 14.90
C ILE A 95 -13.28 0.40 15.59
N ASP A 96 -12.26 -0.37 15.96
CA ASP A 96 -12.44 -1.67 16.60
C ASP A 96 -13.03 -1.51 18.01
N GLU A 97 -12.50 -0.59 18.82
CA GLU A 97 -13.05 -0.27 20.16
C GLU A 97 -14.51 0.22 20.07
N ALA A 98 -14.82 1.04 19.06
CA ALA A 98 -16.17 1.52 18.81
C ALA A 98 -17.12 0.36 18.47
N LYS A 99 -16.69 -0.56 17.59
CA LYS A 99 -17.49 -1.73 17.20
C LYS A 99 -17.75 -2.63 18.41
N ASP A 100 -16.73 -2.94 19.20
CA ASP A 100 -16.88 -3.79 20.38
C ASP A 100 -17.85 -3.20 21.39
N SER A 101 -17.78 -1.88 21.62
CA SER A 101 -18.70 -1.17 22.51
C SER A 101 -20.13 -1.17 21.97
N LEU A 102 -20.30 -0.94 20.67
CA LEU A 102 -21.62 -0.96 20.04
C LEU A 102 -22.25 -2.35 20.07
N ASP A 103 -21.47 -3.41 19.88
CA ASP A 103 -21.95 -4.79 19.95
C ASP A 103 -22.34 -5.18 21.38
N ARG A 104 -21.64 -4.68 22.40
CA ARG A 104 -22.09 -4.77 23.80
C ARG A 104 -23.40 -4.02 24.03
N ALA A 105 -23.54 -2.79 23.50
CA ALA A 105 -24.79 -2.02 23.60
C ALA A 105 -25.97 -2.78 23.00
N LYS A 106 -25.83 -3.31 21.78
CA LYS A 106 -26.85 -4.14 21.10
C LYS A 106 -27.27 -5.35 21.92
N LYS A 107 -26.31 -6.05 22.53
CA LYS A 107 -26.57 -7.21 23.37
C LYS A 107 -27.33 -6.87 24.65
N LEU A 108 -27.05 -5.69 25.23
CA LEU A 108 -27.68 -5.22 26.46
C LEU A 108 -29.06 -4.59 26.22
N ASP A 109 -29.31 -3.98 25.06
CA ASP A 109 -30.56 -3.28 24.73
C ASP A 109 -31.68 -4.23 24.28
N THR A 110 -32.04 -5.20 25.13
CA THR A 110 -33.07 -6.20 24.80
C THR A 110 -34.45 -5.59 24.59
N ASN A 111 -34.71 -4.42 25.17
CA ASN A 111 -35.99 -3.71 25.06
C ASN A 111 -36.00 -2.69 23.91
N SER A 112 -34.90 -2.57 23.16
CA SER A 112 -34.76 -1.65 22.02
C SER A 112 -34.99 -0.18 22.38
N ASN A 113 -34.74 0.20 23.64
CA ASN A 113 -34.91 1.55 24.15
C ASN A 113 -33.91 2.53 23.52
N PHE A 114 -32.78 2.04 23.02
CA PHE A 114 -31.70 2.83 22.42
C PHE A 114 -31.41 2.43 20.97
N SER A 115 -32.32 1.69 20.35
CA SER A 115 -32.17 1.16 18.99
C SER A 115 -31.90 2.25 17.94
N ALA A 116 -32.48 3.44 18.08
CA ALA A 116 -32.23 4.57 17.18
C ALA A 116 -30.77 5.06 17.25
N ALA A 117 -30.25 5.33 18.46
CA ALA A 117 -28.86 5.71 18.66
C ALA A 117 -27.88 4.63 18.21
N ILE A 118 -28.18 3.37 18.53
CA ILE A 118 -27.37 2.21 18.12
C ILE A 118 -27.29 2.13 16.59
N ASN A 119 -28.43 2.25 15.89
CA ASN A 119 -28.48 2.20 14.44
C ASN A 119 -27.74 3.38 13.80
N TRP A 120 -27.84 4.57 14.41
CA TRP A 120 -27.14 5.78 13.96
C TRP A 120 -25.61 5.61 14.01
N LEU A 121 -25.08 5.11 15.13
CA LEU A 121 -23.65 4.81 15.27
C LEU A 121 -23.21 3.63 14.39
N ASN A 122 -24.07 2.62 14.23
CA ASN A 122 -23.79 1.47 13.36
C ASN A 122 -23.64 1.90 11.90
N ALA A 123 -24.46 2.84 11.42
CA ALA A 123 -24.37 3.35 10.06
C ALA A 123 -23.02 4.03 9.79
N ASP A 124 -22.50 4.80 10.75
CA ASP A 124 -21.17 5.42 10.63
C ASP A 124 -20.05 4.36 10.51
N ILE A 125 -20.09 3.31 11.34
CA ILE A 125 -19.12 2.20 11.30
C ILE A 125 -19.20 1.43 9.98
N GLU A 126 -20.40 1.11 9.52
CA GLU A 126 -20.58 0.36 8.27
C GLU A 126 -20.20 1.18 7.04
N ASN A 127 -20.52 2.48 7.02
CA ASN A 127 -20.07 3.38 5.96
C ASN A 127 -18.54 3.52 5.97
N TYR A 128 -17.91 3.57 7.15
CA TYR A 128 -16.46 3.62 7.26
C TYR A 128 -15.82 2.38 6.63
N LYS A 129 -16.29 1.17 6.99
CA LYS A 129 -15.74 -0.08 6.45
C LYS A 129 -15.86 -0.15 4.93
N ARG A 130 -17.02 0.22 4.38
CA ARG A 130 -17.24 0.20 2.93
C ARG A 130 -16.33 1.21 2.22
N ALA A 131 -16.21 2.43 2.76
CA ALA A 131 -15.31 3.44 2.22
C ALA A 131 -13.84 2.98 2.29
N GLU A 132 -13.41 2.39 3.40
CA GLU A 132 -12.05 1.90 3.58
C GLU A 132 -11.71 0.80 2.57
N GLU A 133 -12.63 -0.15 2.36
CA GLU A 133 -12.49 -1.20 1.35
C GLU A 133 -12.39 -0.61 -0.08
N GLU A 134 -13.22 0.38 -0.42
CA GLU A 134 -13.11 1.06 -1.72
C GLU A 134 -11.77 1.81 -1.85
N ILE A 135 -11.30 2.48 -0.79
CA ILE A 135 -10.01 3.19 -0.77
C ILE A 135 -8.83 2.24 -1.00
N LYS A 136 -8.83 1.07 -0.35
CA LYS A 136 -7.79 0.04 -0.56
C LYS A 136 -7.70 -0.45 -2.00
N ASN A 137 -8.78 -0.31 -2.77
CA ASN A 137 -8.88 -0.76 -4.16
C ASN A 137 -8.71 0.39 -5.19
N ILE A 138 -8.42 1.61 -4.75
CA ILE A 138 -8.16 2.73 -5.68
C ILE A 138 -6.91 2.44 -6.51
N LYS A 139 -6.95 2.81 -7.79
CA LYS A 139 -5.77 2.79 -8.65
C LYS A 139 -4.78 3.86 -8.22
N LEU A 140 -3.55 3.45 -7.94
CA LEU A 140 -2.47 4.34 -7.48
C LEU A 140 -1.82 5.06 -8.67
N ASP A 141 -2.61 5.87 -9.37
CA ASP A 141 -2.20 6.64 -10.55
C ASP A 141 -2.46 8.15 -10.37
N VAL A 142 -2.41 8.90 -11.48
CA VAL A 142 -2.59 10.35 -11.49
C VAL A 142 -3.99 10.82 -11.03
N ASN A 143 -4.99 9.94 -11.08
CA ASN A 143 -6.36 10.22 -10.67
C ASN A 143 -6.63 9.89 -9.19
N PHE A 144 -5.65 9.35 -8.46
CA PHE A 144 -5.82 8.88 -7.08
C PHE A 144 -6.56 9.89 -6.18
N ASN A 145 -6.14 11.17 -6.18
CA ASN A 145 -6.74 12.20 -5.32
C ASN A 145 -8.21 12.47 -5.66
N LYS A 146 -8.57 12.39 -6.95
CA LYS A 146 -9.94 12.56 -7.42
C LYS A 146 -10.80 11.38 -6.97
N ASP A 147 -10.32 10.16 -7.18
CA ASP A 147 -11.04 8.93 -6.82
C ASP A 147 -11.22 8.82 -5.30
N LEU A 148 -10.18 9.16 -4.52
CA LEU A 148 -10.27 9.24 -3.06
C LEU A 148 -11.34 10.25 -2.61
N SER A 149 -11.34 11.45 -3.18
CA SER A 149 -12.33 12.49 -2.85
C SER A 149 -13.76 12.03 -3.15
N GLN A 150 -13.98 11.38 -4.30
CA GLN A 150 -15.28 10.84 -4.68
C GLN A 150 -15.77 9.78 -3.69
N ILE A 151 -14.90 8.89 -3.21
CA ILE A 151 -15.26 7.89 -2.19
C ILE A 151 -15.62 8.58 -0.86
N LEU A 152 -14.85 9.58 -0.42
CA LEU A 152 -15.13 10.31 0.82
C LEU A 152 -16.46 11.09 0.79
N GLU A 153 -16.90 11.52 -0.39
CA GLU A 153 -18.17 12.22 -0.61
C GLU A 153 -19.37 11.28 -0.79
N LYS A 154 -19.15 10.08 -1.35
CA LYS A 154 -20.17 9.05 -1.58
C LYS A 154 -20.85 8.60 -0.29
N TYR A 155 -20.10 8.53 0.81
CA TYR A 155 -20.61 8.07 2.10
C TYR A 155 -20.97 9.23 3.02
N LYS A 156 -22.11 9.09 3.70
CA LYS A 156 -22.54 10.03 4.73
C LYS A 156 -21.98 9.58 6.07
N PHE A 157 -21.25 10.48 6.72
CA PHE A 157 -20.72 10.28 8.06
C PHE A 157 -21.31 11.34 8.98
N ASN A 158 -21.82 10.90 10.12
CA ASN A 158 -22.22 11.82 11.16
C ASN A 158 -21.01 12.26 12.00
N ASN A 159 -20.01 11.40 12.12
CA ASN A 159 -18.72 11.70 12.75
C ASN A 159 -17.67 12.17 11.73
N ASN A 160 -17.28 13.45 11.82
CA ASN A 160 -16.28 14.05 10.93
C ASN A 160 -14.88 13.42 11.04
N SER A 161 -14.53 12.84 12.19
CA SER A 161 -13.22 12.21 12.44
C SER A 161 -13.00 10.99 11.53
N LEU A 162 -14.07 10.32 11.11
CA LEU A 162 -14.02 9.17 10.21
C LEU A 162 -13.58 9.56 8.79
N LYS A 163 -14.09 10.68 8.26
CA LYS A 163 -13.64 11.20 6.96
C LYS A 163 -12.15 11.51 6.96
N GLN A 164 -11.67 12.11 8.05
CA GLN A 164 -10.24 12.41 8.18
C GLN A 164 -9.41 11.12 8.26
N LEU A 165 -9.84 10.13 9.06
CA LEU A 165 -9.16 8.83 9.15
C LEU A 165 -9.06 8.15 7.77
N LEU A 166 -10.16 8.13 7.01
CA LEU A 166 -10.18 7.55 5.66
C LEU A 166 -9.24 8.29 4.69
N SER A 167 -9.20 9.63 4.77
CA SER A 167 -8.26 10.43 4.00
C SER A 167 -6.80 10.09 4.34
N ASP A 168 -6.49 9.96 5.64
CA ASP A 168 -5.16 9.57 6.12
C ASP A 168 -4.77 8.16 5.62
N VAL A 169 -5.71 7.21 5.62
CA VAL A 169 -5.51 5.85 5.08
C VAL A 169 -5.18 5.89 3.59
N GLY A 170 -5.97 6.64 2.81
CA GLY A 170 -5.74 6.81 1.38
C GLY A 170 -4.35 7.40 1.09
N ASN A 171 -4.01 8.51 1.75
CA ASN A 171 -2.73 9.19 1.53
C ASN A 171 -1.54 8.29 1.86
N LYS A 172 -1.59 7.53 2.95
CA LYS A 172 -0.53 6.56 3.31
C LYS A 172 -0.34 5.46 2.26
N LEU A 173 -1.43 4.97 1.67
CA LEU A 173 -1.35 3.98 0.58
C LEU A 173 -0.63 4.57 -0.64
N TYR A 174 -0.99 5.80 -1.00
CA TYR A 174 -0.40 6.50 -2.13
C TYR A 174 1.09 6.82 -1.93
N GLU A 175 1.47 7.37 -0.77
CA GLU A 175 2.85 7.66 -0.41
C GLU A 175 3.73 6.40 -0.48
N LYS A 176 3.27 5.29 0.11
CA LYS A 176 4.00 4.01 0.09
C LYS A 176 4.24 3.49 -1.33
N ALA A 177 3.27 3.67 -2.23
CA ALA A 177 3.42 3.27 -3.62
C ALA A 177 4.39 4.19 -4.39
N GLN A 178 4.36 5.50 -4.12
CA GLN A 178 5.33 6.43 -4.70
C GLN A 178 6.76 6.11 -4.26
N GLU A 179 6.97 5.84 -2.96
CA GLU A 179 8.29 5.43 -2.46
C GLU A 179 8.80 4.15 -3.10
N ALA A 180 7.93 3.14 -3.27
CA ALA A 180 8.29 1.89 -3.92
C ALA A 180 8.66 2.11 -5.40
N ALA A 181 7.90 2.94 -6.11
CA ALA A 181 8.18 3.30 -7.50
C ALA A 181 9.50 4.05 -7.65
N GLN A 182 9.81 4.96 -6.72
CA GLN A 182 11.07 5.70 -6.71
C GLN A 182 12.27 4.78 -6.46
N LYS A 183 12.19 3.89 -5.46
CA LYS A 183 13.24 2.89 -5.19
C LYS A 183 13.47 1.95 -6.39
N ALA A 184 12.41 1.55 -7.07
CA ALA A 184 12.51 0.72 -8.27
C ALA A 184 13.23 1.45 -9.43
N LYS A 185 12.94 2.75 -9.62
CA LYS A 185 13.63 3.59 -10.62
C LYS A 185 15.12 3.71 -10.30
N GLU A 186 15.47 3.99 -9.05
CA GLU A 186 16.86 4.12 -8.62
C GLU A 186 17.64 2.82 -8.79
N LEU A 187 17.03 1.67 -8.47
CA LEU A 187 17.65 0.36 -8.68
C LEU A 187 17.87 0.07 -10.17
N ALA A 188 16.88 0.38 -11.01
CA ALA A 188 16.99 0.22 -12.46
C ALA A 188 18.07 1.14 -13.06
N GLU A 189 18.22 2.36 -12.55
CA GLU A 189 19.27 3.28 -12.97
C GLU A 189 20.66 2.79 -12.57
N LYS A 190 20.84 2.34 -11.32
CA LYS A 190 22.09 1.72 -10.87
C LYS A 190 22.47 0.49 -11.70
N ALA A 191 21.51 -0.37 -12.04
CA ALA A 191 21.73 -1.52 -12.92
C ALA A 191 22.18 -1.08 -14.32
N ARG A 192 21.52 -0.06 -14.91
CA ARG A 192 21.92 0.51 -16.20
C ARG A 192 23.30 1.14 -16.16
N GLU A 193 23.67 1.80 -15.07
CA GLU A 193 25.00 2.39 -14.89
C GLU A 193 26.08 1.30 -14.78
N PHE A 194 25.83 0.24 -14.01
CA PHE A 194 26.71 -0.91 -13.92
C PHE A 194 26.93 -1.58 -15.28
N GLU A 195 25.86 -1.80 -16.06
CA GLU A 195 25.99 -2.31 -17.43
C GLU A 195 26.78 -1.38 -18.35
N ARG A 196 26.59 -0.06 -18.24
CA ARG A 196 27.38 0.92 -19.03
C ARG A 196 28.86 0.86 -18.68
N LYS A 197 29.21 0.76 -17.38
CA LYS A 197 30.59 0.61 -16.92
C LYS A 197 31.22 -0.69 -17.43
N LYS A 198 30.48 -1.80 -17.35
CA LYS A 198 30.91 -3.09 -17.90
C LYS A 198 31.21 -3.00 -19.40
N LYS A 199 30.28 -2.44 -20.19
CA LYS A 199 30.48 -2.26 -21.64
C LYS A 199 31.70 -1.38 -21.97
N ARG A 200 31.94 -0.31 -21.20
CA ARG A 200 33.15 0.52 -21.37
C ARG A 200 34.42 -0.27 -21.08
N SER A 201 34.46 -1.03 -19.99
CA SER A 201 35.59 -1.89 -19.64
C SER A 201 35.86 -2.94 -20.74
N ASP A 202 34.82 -3.55 -21.30
CA ASP A 202 34.99 -4.53 -22.37
C ASP A 202 35.61 -3.89 -23.63
N VAL A 203 35.19 -2.68 -23.99
CA VAL A 203 35.78 -1.91 -25.10
C VAL A 203 37.24 -1.52 -24.82
N GLU A 204 37.57 -1.09 -23.60
CA GLU A 204 38.95 -0.76 -23.20
C GLU A 204 39.89 -1.97 -23.25
N LEU A 205 39.38 -3.18 -22.99
CA LEU A 205 40.11 -4.43 -23.15
C LEU A 205 40.25 -4.88 -24.62
N GLY A 206 39.67 -4.16 -25.57
CA GLY A 206 39.70 -4.46 -27.01
C GLY A 206 38.55 -5.33 -27.50
N GLY A 207 37.47 -5.44 -26.73
CA GLY A 207 36.27 -6.19 -27.10
C GLY A 207 35.40 -5.48 -28.15
N PRO A 208 34.30 -6.10 -28.59
CA PRO A 208 33.41 -5.53 -29.59
C PRO A 208 32.82 -4.17 -29.16
N ASN A 209 33.10 -3.11 -29.93
CA ASN A 209 32.58 -1.77 -29.70
C ASN A 209 31.32 -1.45 -30.54
N PRO A 210 30.13 -1.32 -29.93
CA PRO A 210 28.90 -1.04 -30.66
C PRO A 210 28.88 0.36 -31.32
N ALA A 211 29.74 1.29 -30.91
CA ALA A 211 29.81 2.62 -31.50
C ALA A 211 30.44 2.64 -32.91
N LEU A 212 31.10 1.55 -33.33
CA LEU A 212 31.70 1.43 -34.66
C LEU A 212 30.76 0.78 -35.70
N LEU A 213 29.57 0.34 -35.27
CA LEU A 213 28.60 -0.29 -36.15
C LEU A 213 28.07 0.67 -37.24
N ASN A 214 28.11 0.20 -38.48
CA ASN A 214 27.67 0.91 -39.69
C ASN A 214 26.94 -0.06 -40.65
N ASP A 215 26.49 0.44 -41.80
CA ASP A 215 25.74 -0.36 -42.78
C ASP A 215 26.56 -1.50 -43.42
N SER A 216 27.90 -1.42 -43.37
CA SER A 216 28.78 -2.46 -43.92
C SER A 216 28.97 -3.66 -42.99
N ASN A 217 28.76 -3.50 -41.68
CA ASN A 217 28.96 -4.56 -40.69
C ASN A 217 27.69 -4.90 -39.87
N SER A 218 26.57 -4.20 -40.12
CA SER A 218 25.32 -4.42 -39.40
C SER A 218 24.11 -3.88 -40.16
N LEU A 219 22.91 -4.29 -39.76
CA LEU A 219 21.64 -3.89 -40.37
C LEU A 219 20.83 -2.98 -39.43
N PRO A 220 19.91 -2.13 -39.92
CA PRO A 220 19.03 -1.36 -39.05
C PRO A 220 18.07 -2.29 -38.26
N ALA A 221 17.60 -1.83 -37.10
CA ALA A 221 16.81 -2.64 -36.16
C ALA A 221 15.45 -3.13 -36.69
N ASP A 222 14.94 -2.52 -37.75
CA ASP A 222 13.65 -2.83 -38.40
C ASP A 222 13.80 -3.67 -39.68
N ALA A 223 15.01 -4.10 -40.03
CA ALA A 223 15.24 -4.95 -41.19
C ALA A 223 14.48 -6.29 -41.06
N GLN A 224 13.65 -6.61 -42.06
CA GLN A 224 12.93 -7.89 -42.17
C GLN A 224 13.64 -8.79 -43.19
N GLY A 225 14.10 -9.96 -42.76
CA GLY A 225 14.72 -10.96 -43.64
C GLY A 225 15.32 -12.14 -42.87
N ILE A 226 15.27 -13.34 -43.47
CA ILE A 226 15.82 -14.58 -42.91
C ILE A 226 17.24 -14.78 -43.45
N GLY A 227 18.26 -14.25 -42.77
CA GLY A 227 19.66 -14.55 -43.06
C GLY A 227 20.19 -15.68 -42.18
N GLY A 228 20.28 -16.88 -42.76
CA GLY A 228 21.03 -17.99 -42.19
C GLY A 228 22.55 -17.75 -42.24
N ALA A 229 23.31 -18.33 -41.30
CA ALA A 229 24.58 -18.95 -41.65
C ALA A 229 24.14 -20.21 -42.41
N THR A 230 24.11 -20.15 -43.73
CA THR A 230 23.38 -21.15 -44.54
C THR A 230 24.00 -22.55 -44.50
N SER A 231 25.17 -22.72 -43.86
CA SER A 231 25.81 -24.03 -43.65
C SER A 231 26.53 -24.12 -42.29
N GLU A 232 26.64 -25.36 -41.77
CA GLU A 232 27.38 -25.65 -40.54
C GLU A 232 28.86 -25.23 -40.64
N GLU A 233 29.44 -25.35 -41.84
CA GLU A 233 30.82 -24.94 -42.12
C GLU A 233 30.99 -23.41 -42.06
N GLY A 234 30.02 -22.65 -42.58
CA GLY A 234 30.00 -21.19 -42.47
C GLY A 234 29.85 -20.71 -41.03
N ALA A 235 29.04 -21.39 -40.24
CA ALA A 235 28.89 -21.17 -38.80
C ALA A 235 30.21 -21.38 -38.04
N ARG A 236 30.94 -22.48 -38.31
CA ARG A 236 32.25 -22.77 -37.70
C ARG A 236 33.29 -21.73 -38.08
N LYS A 237 33.34 -21.34 -39.36
CA LYS A 237 34.25 -20.30 -39.84
C LYS A 237 34.01 -18.97 -39.13
N MET A 238 32.75 -18.55 -39.01
CA MET A 238 32.38 -17.33 -38.28
C MET A 238 32.82 -17.37 -36.81
N SER A 239 32.59 -18.49 -36.11
CA SER A 239 33.10 -18.71 -34.74
C SER A 239 34.61 -18.52 -34.65
N SER A 240 35.36 -19.19 -35.52
CA SER A 240 36.83 -19.10 -35.54
C SER A 240 37.32 -17.68 -35.83
N ASP A 241 36.77 -17.04 -36.87
CA ASP A 241 37.18 -15.71 -37.30
C ASP A 241 36.95 -14.66 -36.21
N LEU A 242 35.79 -14.69 -35.53
CA LEU A 242 35.45 -13.74 -34.47
C LEU A 242 36.28 -13.96 -33.20
N VAL A 243 36.47 -15.21 -32.77
CA VAL A 243 37.32 -15.51 -31.61
C VAL A 243 38.77 -15.13 -31.87
N ASN A 244 39.30 -15.39 -33.07
CA ASN A 244 40.66 -14.99 -33.44
C ASN A 244 40.80 -13.47 -33.49
N ARG A 245 39.82 -12.75 -34.06
CA ARG A 245 39.79 -11.28 -34.10
C ARG A 245 39.83 -10.68 -32.70
N TYR A 246 39.02 -11.21 -31.77
CA TYR A 246 38.94 -10.73 -30.40
C TYR A 246 39.83 -11.53 -29.42
N LYS A 247 40.85 -12.24 -29.91
CA LYS A 247 41.72 -13.08 -29.08
C LYS A 247 42.37 -12.29 -27.94
N GLY A 248 42.94 -11.12 -28.24
CA GLY A 248 43.59 -10.27 -27.23
C GLY A 248 42.62 -9.81 -26.13
N TYR A 249 41.36 -9.52 -26.49
CA TYR A 249 40.31 -9.19 -25.54
C TYR A 249 39.97 -10.36 -24.63
N LEU A 250 39.73 -11.54 -25.20
CA LEU A 250 39.38 -12.74 -24.44
C LEU A 250 40.50 -13.13 -23.47
N LEU A 251 41.76 -13.09 -23.92
CA LEU A 251 42.92 -13.39 -23.08
C LEU A 251 43.04 -12.40 -21.90
N LYS A 252 42.90 -11.09 -22.14
CA LYS A 252 42.95 -10.10 -21.05
C LYS A 252 41.76 -10.21 -20.08
N LYS A 253 40.56 -10.44 -20.60
CA LYS A 253 39.33 -10.50 -19.79
C LYS A 253 39.28 -11.70 -18.84
N TYR A 254 39.83 -12.83 -19.28
CA TYR A 254 39.80 -14.10 -18.55
C TYR A 254 41.17 -14.52 -18.01
N ASN A 255 42.15 -13.60 -18.00
CA ASN A 255 43.54 -13.85 -17.56
C ASN A 255 44.17 -15.09 -18.22
N GLY A 256 43.99 -15.22 -19.53
CA GLY A 256 44.53 -16.30 -20.34
C GLY A 256 45.84 -15.94 -21.04
N GLU A 257 46.63 -16.95 -21.35
CA GLU A 257 47.84 -16.86 -22.18
C GLU A 257 47.58 -17.30 -23.63
N SER A 258 46.78 -18.36 -23.82
CA SER A 258 46.55 -18.94 -25.14
C SER A 258 45.16 -19.55 -25.31
N ILE A 259 44.79 -19.83 -26.57
CA ILE A 259 43.52 -20.45 -26.96
C ILE A 259 43.80 -21.68 -27.82
N GLU A 260 43.16 -22.79 -27.49
CA GLU A 260 43.20 -24.06 -28.23
C GLU A 260 41.81 -24.47 -28.72
N TRP A 261 41.65 -24.68 -30.03
CA TRP A 261 40.37 -25.10 -30.60
C TRP A 261 40.12 -26.59 -30.46
N SER A 262 38.86 -26.97 -30.27
CA SER A 262 38.43 -28.36 -30.41
C SER A 262 38.48 -28.80 -31.87
N VAL A 263 38.69 -30.10 -32.10
CA VAL A 263 38.74 -30.69 -33.45
C VAL A 263 37.44 -30.48 -34.24
N ASN A 264 36.30 -30.35 -33.55
CA ASN A 264 34.99 -30.13 -34.18
C ASN A 264 34.65 -28.65 -34.43
N GLY A 265 35.49 -27.71 -33.99
CA GLY A 265 35.32 -26.27 -34.20
C GLY A 265 34.12 -25.64 -33.48
N LYS A 266 33.46 -26.35 -32.57
CA LYS A 266 32.28 -25.86 -31.81
C LYS A 266 32.64 -25.31 -30.43
N SER A 267 33.88 -25.48 -30.00
CA SER A 267 34.37 -25.01 -28.71
C SER A 267 35.87 -24.73 -28.76
N PHE A 268 36.36 -23.97 -27.79
CA PHE A 268 37.79 -23.77 -27.56
C PHE A 268 38.08 -23.74 -26.07
N LYS A 269 39.34 -23.96 -25.71
CA LYS A 269 39.87 -23.83 -24.35
C LYS A 269 40.74 -22.59 -24.27
N LEU A 270 40.53 -21.77 -23.25
CA LEU A 270 41.45 -20.70 -22.87
C LEU A 270 42.32 -21.23 -21.73
N ILE A 271 43.65 -21.12 -21.90
CA ILE A 271 44.64 -21.62 -20.95
C ILE A 271 45.18 -20.43 -20.15
N LYS A 272 45.13 -20.53 -18.81
CA LYS A 272 45.71 -19.55 -17.89
C LYS A 272 47.18 -19.87 -17.59
N GLU A 273 47.91 -18.89 -17.05
CA GLU A 273 49.32 -19.01 -16.67
C GLU A 273 49.58 -20.15 -15.66
N ASP A 274 48.63 -20.43 -14.78
CA ASP A 274 48.68 -21.55 -13.82
C ASP A 274 48.37 -22.93 -14.45
N GLY A 275 48.12 -22.98 -15.76
CA GLY A 275 47.77 -24.19 -16.51
C GLY A 275 46.31 -24.60 -16.43
N SER A 276 45.47 -23.90 -15.65
CA SER A 276 44.03 -24.13 -15.61
C SER A 276 43.36 -23.74 -16.94
N LYS A 277 42.20 -24.35 -17.23
CA LYS A 277 41.55 -24.25 -18.55
C LYS A 277 40.08 -23.90 -18.41
N ILE A 278 39.65 -22.84 -19.10
CA ILE A 278 38.23 -22.50 -19.26
C ILE A 278 37.76 -23.04 -20.61
N THR A 279 36.70 -23.83 -20.63
CA THR A 279 36.10 -24.30 -21.89
C THR A 279 34.95 -23.40 -22.32
N PHE A 280 35.06 -22.79 -23.49
CA PHE A 280 34.00 -22.02 -24.12
C PHE A 280 33.31 -22.81 -25.24
N THR A 281 31.99 -22.85 -25.20
CA THR A 281 31.15 -23.32 -26.31
C THR A 281 30.74 -22.16 -27.19
N THR A 282 30.78 -22.36 -28.52
CA THR A 282 30.40 -21.32 -29.49
C THR A 282 29.02 -21.60 -30.05
N GLN A 283 28.16 -20.59 -30.04
CA GLN A 283 26.83 -20.64 -30.65
C GLN A 283 26.65 -19.43 -31.57
N PRO A 284 26.79 -19.60 -32.89
CA PRO A 284 26.51 -18.56 -33.87
C PRO A 284 25.08 -18.01 -33.71
N GLN A 285 24.94 -16.70 -33.82
CA GLN A 285 23.67 -15.97 -33.76
C GLN A 285 23.58 -15.05 -34.95
N LEU A 286 22.42 -15.06 -35.60
CA LEU A 286 22.11 -14.18 -36.70
C LEU A 286 21.07 -13.20 -36.21
N TYR A 287 21.22 -11.92 -36.55
CA TYR A 287 20.31 -10.85 -36.15
C TYR A 287 20.16 -10.68 -34.64
N LYS A 288 21.28 -10.69 -33.91
CA LYS A 288 21.25 -10.27 -32.52
C LYS A 288 21.22 -8.74 -32.47
N LYS A 289 20.31 -8.19 -31.66
CA LYS A 289 20.22 -6.75 -31.47
C LYS A 289 21.41 -6.24 -30.66
N VAL A 290 22.15 -5.29 -31.22
CA VAL A 290 23.23 -4.55 -30.57
C VAL A 290 23.02 -3.06 -30.84
N GLY A 291 22.70 -2.30 -29.79
CA GLY A 291 22.26 -0.92 -29.94
C GLY A 291 20.98 -0.83 -30.78
N ASN A 292 21.00 0.04 -31.81
CA ASN A 292 19.89 0.20 -32.76
C ASN A 292 20.09 -0.58 -34.06
N ARG A 293 20.97 -1.58 -34.05
CA ARG A 293 21.34 -2.38 -35.24
C ARG A 293 21.27 -3.87 -34.95
N LEU A 294 21.10 -4.67 -35.99
CA LEU A 294 21.15 -6.13 -35.96
C LEU A 294 22.51 -6.59 -36.50
N VAL A 295 23.16 -7.51 -35.78
CA VAL A 295 24.47 -8.05 -36.15
C VAL A 295 24.44 -9.58 -36.21
N SER A 296 25.32 -10.12 -37.05
CA SER A 296 25.69 -11.54 -36.99
C SER A 296 26.93 -11.69 -36.11
N GLY A 297 26.93 -12.71 -35.27
CA GLY A 297 27.98 -12.90 -34.29
C GLY A 297 27.94 -14.27 -33.64
N VAL A 298 28.69 -14.44 -32.57
CA VAL A 298 28.86 -15.72 -31.88
C VAL A 298 28.72 -15.50 -30.38
N ASN A 299 27.77 -16.20 -29.76
CA ASN A 299 27.73 -16.33 -28.30
C ASN A 299 28.81 -17.32 -27.87
N LEU A 300 29.62 -16.94 -26.90
CA LEU A 300 30.55 -17.80 -26.20
C LEU A 300 29.99 -18.06 -24.81
N ASN A 301 29.95 -19.31 -24.37
CA ASN A 301 29.48 -19.66 -23.02
C ASN A 301 30.48 -20.60 -22.34
N SER A 302 30.88 -20.26 -21.13
CA SER A 302 31.68 -21.09 -20.23
C SER A 302 31.11 -21.05 -18.81
N GLU A 303 31.74 -21.80 -17.92
CA GLU A 303 31.46 -21.75 -16.47
C GLU A 303 31.86 -20.42 -15.82
N GLU A 304 32.82 -19.69 -16.40
CA GLU A 304 33.30 -18.40 -15.87
C GLU A 304 32.61 -17.18 -16.51
N GLY A 305 31.80 -17.36 -17.56
CA GLY A 305 30.98 -16.29 -18.12
C GLY A 305 30.54 -16.49 -19.57
N SER A 306 29.94 -15.45 -20.13
CA SER A 306 29.42 -15.45 -21.50
C SER A 306 29.81 -14.18 -22.24
N GLU A 307 30.16 -14.32 -23.52
CA GLU A 307 30.51 -13.22 -24.41
C GLU A 307 29.68 -13.26 -25.67
N PHE A 308 29.47 -12.10 -26.30
CA PHE A 308 28.92 -12.04 -27.65
C PHE A 308 29.87 -11.27 -28.54
N LEU A 309 30.51 -11.98 -29.46
CA LEU A 309 31.43 -11.41 -30.42
C LEU A 309 30.71 -11.12 -31.72
N TYR A 310 30.96 -9.97 -32.32
CA TYR A 310 30.37 -9.55 -33.59
C TYR A 310 31.34 -8.61 -34.31
N ASN A 311 31.16 -8.48 -35.63
CA ASN A 311 31.96 -7.53 -36.39
C ASN A 311 31.52 -6.09 -36.08
N THR A 312 32.51 -5.25 -35.83
CA THR A 312 32.36 -3.82 -35.54
C THR A 312 32.97 -2.98 -36.62
#